data_AF-A0A8H5A4L7-F1
#
_entry.id   AF-A0A8H5A4L7-F1
#
_cell.length_a   1.000
_cell.length_b   1.000
_cell.length_c   1.000
_cell.angle_alpha   90.00
_cell.angle_beta   90.00
_cell.angle_gamma   90.00
#
_symmetry.space_group_name_H-M   'P 1'
#
loop_
_entity.id
_entity.type
_entity.pdbx_description
1 polymer ?
#
loop_
_entity_poly.entity_id
_entity_poly.type
_entity_poly.pdbx_seq_one_letter_code
_entity_poly.pdbx_strand_id
1 'polypeptide(L)' 'MAQLLLQQNNVPAALKYFERAAELARTEGEIVNALSYAEATRTQVQVTEKYPKLAAKLAGGAGPGGLRMGPQ' A
#
# COMPACT_ATOMS: atom_id res chain seq x y z
N MET A 1 12.91 0.18 0.52
CA MET A 1 12.56 -1.19 1.00
C MET A 1 11.06 -1.48 0.88
N ALA A 2 10.15 -0.61 1.33
CA ALA A 2 8.70 -0.88 1.30
C ALA A 2 8.08 -1.09 -0.10
N GLN A 3 8.46 -0.29 -1.11
CA GLN A 3 7.97 -0.43 -2.49
C GLN A 3 8.36 -1.76 -3.16
N LEU A 4 9.54 -2.29 -2.85
CA LEU A 4 10.00 -3.59 -3.39
C LEU A 4 9.12 -4.73 -2.87
N LEU A 5 8.70 -4.65 -1.60
CA LEU A 5 7.84 -5.67 -0.98
C LEU A 5 6.43 -5.64 -1.54
N LEU A 6 5.91 -4.47 -1.94
CA LEU A 6 4.64 -4.39 -2.67
C LEU A 6 4.72 -5.07 -4.04
N GLN A 7 5.82 -4.89 -4.76
CA GLN A 7 6.03 -5.58 -6.05
C GLN A 7 6.15 -7.10 -5.89
N GLN A 8 6.68 -7.56 -4.76
CA GLN A 8 6.76 -8.99 -4.41
C GLN A 8 5.46 -9.53 -3.81
N ASN A 9 4.38 -8.75 -3.79
CA ASN A 9 3.09 -9.10 -3.17
C ASN A 9 3.18 -9.39 -1.65
N ASN A 10 4.25 -8.93 -1.00
CA ASN A 10 4.44 -9.03 0.45
C ASN A 10 3.90 -7.78 1.15
N VAL A 11 2.60 -7.60 1.02
CA VAL A 11 1.81 -6.47 1.54
C VAL A 11 1.97 -6.29 3.06
N PRO A 12 1.95 -7.34 3.90
CA PRO A 12 2.10 -7.18 5.36
C PRO A 12 3.48 -6.70 5.79
N ALA A 13 4.54 -7.13 5.09
CA ALA A 13 5.89 -6.63 5.38
C ALA A 13 6.04 -5.18 4.93
N ALA A 14 5.51 -4.81 3.76
CA ALA A 14 5.50 -3.43 3.27
C ALA A 14 4.83 -2.46 4.26
N LEU A 15 3.69 -2.88 4.86
CA LEU A 15 2.96 -2.08 5.85
C LEU A 15 3.85 -1.70 7.04
N LYS A 16 4.57 -2.67 7.63
CA LYS A 16 5.48 -2.42 8.75
C LYS A 16 6.59 -1.43 8.42
N TYR A 17 7.10 -1.46 7.18
CA TYR A 17 8.12 -0.51 6.74
C TYR A 17 7.54 0.90 6.53
N PHE A 18 6.31 1.04 6.05
CA PHE A 18 5.66 2.35 5.93
C PHE A 18 5.30 2.94 7.30
N GLU A 19 4.80 2.13 8.22
CA GLU A 19 4.54 2.55 9.60
C GLU A 19 5.85 3.02 10.27
N ARG A 20 6.94 2.26 10.11
CA ARG A 20 8.26 2.69 10.62
C ARG A 20 8.81 3.92 9.91
N ALA A 21 8.54 4.10 8.62
CA ALA A 21 8.93 5.31 7.88
C ALA A 21 8.16 6.53 8.39
N ALA A 22 6.88 6.40 8.76
CA ALA A 22 6.09 7.47 9.35
C ALA A 22 6.62 7.86 10.75
N GLU A 23 7.05 6.88 11.57
CA GLU A 23 7.66 7.12 12.88
C GLU A 23 9.03 7.84 12.81
N LEU A 24 9.78 7.61 11.72
CA LEU A 24 11.12 8.17 11.54
C LEU A 24 11.15 9.45 10.68
N ALA A 25 10.01 9.79 10.06
CA ALA A 25 9.89 10.95 9.19
C ALA A 25 10.17 12.24 9.97
N ARG A 26 10.94 13.15 9.35
CA ARG A 26 11.40 14.39 9.99
C ARG A 26 10.68 15.62 9.47
N THR A 27 9.88 15.43 8.43
CA THR A 27 9.10 16.48 7.78
C THR A 27 7.66 16.03 7.60
N GLU A 28 6.73 16.99 7.57
CA GLU A 28 5.31 16.70 7.34
C GLU A 28 5.08 16.02 5.98
N GLY A 29 5.83 16.41 4.94
CA GLY A 29 5.75 15.77 3.62
C GLY A 29 6.13 14.29 3.65
N GLU A 30 7.17 13.93 4.41
CA GLU A 30 7.57 12.52 4.59
C GLU A 30 6.52 11.73 5.40
N ILE A 31 5.93 12.34 6.43
CA ILE A 31 4.84 11.73 7.22
C ILE A 31 3.63 11.46 6.33
N VAL A 32 3.17 12.46 5.56
CA VAL A 32 2.01 12.35 4.68
C VAL A 32 2.23 11.26 3.63
N ASN A 33 3.41 11.21 3.02
CA ASN A 33 3.74 10.17 2.06
C ASN A 33 3.73 8.78 2.71
N ALA A 34 4.41 8.61 3.86
CA ALA A 34 4.48 7.32 4.55
C ALA A 34 3.10 6.81 5.00
N LEU A 35 2.28 7.68 5.60
CA LEU A 35 0.91 7.34 6.02
C LEU A 35 0.01 7.01 4.83
N SER A 36 0.12 7.75 3.73
CA SER A 36 -0.67 7.47 2.52
C SER A 36 -0.39 6.07 1.98
N TYR A 37 0.89 5.67 1.94
CA TYR A 37 1.27 4.32 1.52
C TYR A 37 0.87 3.25 2.55
N ALA A 38 0.98 3.53 3.85
CA ALA A 38 0.53 2.62 4.90
C ALA A 38 -0.97 2.36 4.81
N GLU A 39 -1.79 3.41 4.64
CA GLU A 39 -3.25 3.29 4.55
C GLU A 39 -3.70 2.63 3.25
N ALA A 40 -3.05 2.90 2.11
CA ALA A 40 -3.30 2.18 0.87
C ALA A 40 -3.02 0.67 1.03
N THR A 41 -1.89 0.33 1.64
CA THR A 41 -1.47 -1.05 1.91
C THR A 41 -2.45 -1.75 2.86
N ARG A 42 -2.88 -1.06 3.93
CA ARG A 42 -3.87 -1.55 4.89
C ARG A 42 -5.22 -1.78 4.24
N THR A 43 -5.67 -0.85 3.40
CA THR A 43 -6.93 -0.97 2.65
C THR A 43 -6.89 -2.16 1.71
N GLN A 44 -5.77 -2.40 1.02
CA GLN A 44 -5.59 -3.56 0.16
C GLN A 44 -5.73 -4.89 0.93
N VAL A 45 -5.14 -4.98 2.13
CA VAL A 45 -5.32 -6.16 3.02
C VAL A 45 -6.78 -6.31 3.42
N GLN A 46 -7.40 -5.25 3.93
CA GLN A 46 -8.79 -5.31 4.42
C GLN A 46 -9.80 -5.66 3.33
N VAL A 47 -9.63 -5.14 2.11
CA VAL A 47 -10.50 -5.46 0.97
C VAL A 47 -10.32 -6.90 0.54
N THR A 48 -9.08 -7.41 0.55
CA THR A 48 -8.79 -8.82 0.24
C THR A 48 -9.42 -9.76 1.26
N GLU A 49 -9.34 -9.45 2.55
CA GLU A 49 -9.87 -10.27 3.64
C GLU A 49 -11.40 -10.21 3.75
N LYS A 50 -11.97 -8.99 3.74
CA LYS A 50 -13.40 -8.79 4.02
C LYS A 50 -14.27 -8.87 2.78
N TYR A 51 -13.71 -8.58 1.60
CA TYR A 51 -14.46 -8.51 0.34
C TYR A 51 -13.75 -9.26 -0.79
N PRO A 52 -13.54 -10.58 -0.67
CA PRO A 52 -12.77 -11.36 -1.66
C PRO A 52 -13.35 -11.28 -3.08
N LYS A 53 -14.69 -11.16 -3.21
CA LYS A 53 -15.35 -10.96 -4.52
C LYS A 53 -15.05 -9.59 -5.13
N LEU A 54 -14.90 -8.55 -4.30
CA LEU A 54 -14.49 -7.22 -4.73
C LEU A 54 -13.00 -7.19 -5.07
N ALA A 55 -12.17 -7.85 -4.26
CA ALA A 55 -10.73 -8.01 -4.53
C ALA A 55 -10.47 -8.73 -5.86
N ALA A 56 -11.23 -9.79 -6.17
CA ALA A 56 -11.15 -10.48 -7.46
C ALA A 56 -11.54 -9.57 -8.64
N LYS A 57 -12.55 -8.70 -8.48
CA LYS A 57 -12.92 -7.70 -9.50
C LYS A 57 -11.87 -6.61 -9.66
N LEU A 58 -11.29 -6.14 -8.56
CA LEU A 58 -10.21 -5.15 -8.56
C LEU A 58 -8.95 -5.71 -9.22
N ALA A 59 -8.55 -6.93 -8.89
CA ALA A 59 -7.40 -7.61 -9.51
C ALA A 59 -7.64 -7.95 -10.99
N GLY A 60 -8.89 -8.20 -11.41
CA GLY A 60 -9.26 -8.45 -12.80
C GLY A 60 -9.48 -7.20 -13.65
N GLY A 61 -9.81 -6.06 -13.04
CA GLY A 61 -9.99 -4.77 -13.71
C GLY A 61 -8.73 -3.88 -13.72
N ALA A 62 -7.82 -4.12 -12.78
CA ALA A 62 -6.48 -3.55 -12.78
C ALA A 62 -5.55 -4.48 -13.55
N GLY A 63 -5.14 -4.09 -14.77
CA GLY A 63 -3.90 -4.61 -15.36
C GLY A 63 -2.70 -4.44 -14.40
N PRO A 64 -1.50 -4.94 -14.73
CA PRO A 64 -0.33 -5.05 -13.84
C PRO A 64 0.32 -3.72 -13.39
N GLY A 65 -0.50 -2.74 -12.99
CA GLY A 65 -0.17 -1.44 -12.42
C GLY A 65 -1.35 -0.75 -11.70
N GLY A 66 -2.50 -1.40 -11.49
CA GLY A 66 -3.68 -0.77 -10.86
C GLY A 66 -3.64 -0.70 -9.33
N LEU A 67 -2.55 -0.13 -8.82
CA LEU A 67 -2.52 0.67 -7.59
C LEU A 67 -1.38 1.70 -7.64
N ARG A 68 -0.93 2.08 -8.85
CA ARG A 68 -0.04 3.24 -9.06
C ARG A 68 -0.84 4.51 -8.76
N MET A 69 -1.01 4.77 -7.47
CA MET A 69 -1.37 6.06 -6.92
C MET A 69 -0.26 7.04 -7.32
N GLY A 70 -0.50 7.78 -8.40
CA GLY A 70 0.19 9.03 -8.67
C GLY A 70 -0.61 10.23 -8.11
N PRO A 71 -0.10 11.47 -8.19
CA PRO A 71 1.09 11.89 -8.93
C PRO A 71 2.27 12.35 -8.05
N GLN A 72 3.43 12.31 -8.72
CA GLN A 72 4.71 13.01 -8.55
C GLN A 72 4.90 13.94 -7.35
#